data_AF-A0A1Z4LKI3-F1
#
_entry.id   AF-A0A1Z4LKI3-F1
#
_cell.length_a   1.000
_cell.length_b   1.000
_cell.length_c   1.000
_cell.angle_alpha   90.00
_cell.angle_beta   90.00
_cell.angle_gamma   90.00
#
_symmetry.space_group_name_H-M   'P 1'
#
loop_
_entity.id
_entity.type
_entity.pdbx_description
1 polymer ?
#
loop_
_entity_poly.entity_id
_entity_poly.type
_entity_poly.pdbx_seq_one_letter_code
_entity_poly.pdbx_strand_id
1 'polypeptide(L)'
;MKQILEEFLLSIDERGELPASIRGTIYREIEKFSNCKTTSNGHYLRAKLELICARKVLVNWESCKLTDNSASDLLEIAENYLQNQGDVKELENRSSLLYAQAENIMIEGEENFVAAYAGFACVSAALCVLYDISFKG
;
A
#
# COMPACT_ATOMS: atom_id res chain seq x y z
N MET A 1 -13.51 10.91 -16.93
CA MET A 1 -13.08 9.80 -16.05
C MET A 1 -13.57 8.44 -16.55
N LYS A 2 -14.87 8.26 -16.84
CA LYS A 2 -15.40 6.98 -17.34
C LYS A 2 -14.75 6.50 -18.66
N GLN A 3 -14.65 7.40 -19.65
CA GLN A 3 -13.99 7.14 -20.93
C GLN A 3 -12.49 6.82 -20.81
N ILE A 4 -11.82 7.49 -19.87
CA ILE A 4 -10.40 7.30 -19.57
C ILE A 4 -10.16 5.92 -18.92
N LEU A 5 -11.03 5.50 -17.99
CA LEU A 5 -10.99 4.17 -17.37
C LEU A 5 -11.27 3.05 -18.38
N GLU A 6 -12.19 3.28 -19.33
CA GLU A 6 -12.49 2.35 -20.41
C GLU A 6 -11.28 2.18 -21.35
N GLU A 7 -10.60 3.27 -21.73
CA GLU A 7 -9.35 3.21 -22.52
C GLU A 7 -8.21 2.47 -21.79
N PHE A 8 -8.14 2.60 -20.47
CA PHE A 8 -7.12 1.90 -19.67
C PHE A 8 -7.42 0.41 -19.52
N LEU A 9 -8.67 0.02 -19.33
CA LEU A 9 -9.07 -1.40 -19.30
C LEU A 9 -8.74 -2.11 -20.63
N LEU A 10 -8.84 -1.40 -21.75
CA LEU A 10 -8.46 -1.89 -23.07
C LEU A 10 -6.95 -1.98 -23.29
N SER A 11 -6.15 -1.36 -22.42
CA SER A 11 -4.69 -1.31 -22.53
C SER A 11 -3.98 -2.31 -21.60
N ILE A 12 -4.74 -3.11 -20.85
CA ILE A 12 -4.22 -4.18 -20.00
C ILE A 12 -3.73 -5.32 -20.89
N ASP A 13 -2.49 -5.75 -20.68
CA ASP A 13 -1.92 -6.85 -21.45
C ASP A 13 -2.47 -8.22 -21.00
N GLU A 14 -2.06 -9.28 -21.71
CA GLU A 14 -2.45 -10.66 -21.41
C GLU A 14 -2.01 -11.15 -20.02
N ARG A 15 -1.14 -10.41 -19.32
CA ARG A 15 -0.65 -10.70 -17.96
C ARG A 15 -1.37 -9.87 -16.90
N GLY A 16 -2.32 -9.02 -17.29
CA GLY A 16 -3.01 -8.13 -16.36
C GLY A 16 -2.20 -6.88 -15.99
N GLU A 17 -1.13 -6.56 -16.73
CA GLU A 17 -0.31 -5.38 -16.49
C GLU A 17 -0.66 -4.22 -17.43
N LEU A 18 -0.55 -3.01 -16.89
CA LEU A 18 -0.63 -1.77 -17.66
C LEU A 18 0.76 -1.37 -18.15
N PRO A 19 0.94 -1.03 -19.44
CA PRO A 19 2.19 -0.51 -19.96
C PRO A 19 2.68 0.73 -19.20
N ALA A 20 4.00 0.87 -19.01
CA ALA A 20 4.58 1.96 -18.22
C ALA A 20 4.15 3.37 -18.68
N SER A 21 4.01 3.58 -19.99
CA SER A 21 3.52 4.82 -20.60
C SER A 21 2.06 5.12 -20.24
N ILE A 22 1.23 4.10 -20.14
CA ILE A 22 -0.18 4.20 -19.74
C ILE A 22 -0.27 4.43 -18.22
N ARG A 23 0.54 3.74 -17.41
CA ARG A 23 0.62 3.94 -15.94
C ARG A 23 0.92 5.41 -15.60
N GLY A 24 1.95 6.00 -16.22
CA GLY A 24 2.28 7.41 -15.99
C GLY A 24 1.18 8.40 -16.44
N THR A 25 0.34 8.01 -17.39
CA THR A 25 -0.81 8.81 -17.84
C THR A 25 -1.97 8.68 -16.85
N ILE A 26 -2.24 7.47 -16.35
CA ILE A 26 -3.19 7.22 -15.25
C ILE A 26 -2.82 8.06 -14.03
N TYR A 27 -1.57 7.99 -13.59
CA TYR A 27 -1.10 8.74 -12.42
C TYR A 27 -1.31 10.24 -12.58
N ARG A 28 -1.01 10.80 -13.75
CA ARG A 28 -1.21 12.23 -14.02
C ARG A 28 -2.68 12.65 -14.07
N GLU A 29 -3.56 11.79 -14.59
CA GLU A 29 -5.00 12.09 -14.60
C GLU A 29 -5.62 11.95 -13.20
N ILE A 30 -5.18 10.97 -12.41
CA ILE A 30 -5.52 10.84 -10.99
C ILE A 30 -5.03 12.09 -10.23
N GLU A 31 -3.81 12.54 -10.47
CA GLU A 31 -3.23 13.73 -9.85
C GLU A 31 -3.98 15.02 -10.24
N LYS A 32 -4.35 15.19 -11.51
CA LYS A 32 -5.20 16.31 -11.97
C LYS A 32 -6.56 16.30 -11.29
N PHE A 33 -7.20 15.14 -11.19
CA PHE A 33 -8.47 15.01 -10.46
C PHE A 33 -8.32 15.29 -8.96
N SER A 34 -7.18 14.90 -8.37
CA SER A 34 -6.85 15.13 -6.96
C SER A 34 -6.62 16.61 -6.65
N ASN A 35 -5.88 17.30 -7.52
CA ASN A 35 -5.54 18.72 -7.38
C ASN A 35 -6.75 19.65 -7.57
N CYS A 36 -7.83 19.20 -8.22
CA CYS A 36 -9.05 19.98 -8.39
C CYS A 36 -9.94 20.04 -7.14
N LYS A 37 -9.70 19.20 -6.12
CA LYS A 37 -10.47 19.19 -4.87
C LYS A 37 -9.56 18.82 -3.69
N THR A 38 -8.94 19.81 -3.04
CA THR A 38 -8.22 19.71 -1.74
C THR A 38 -7.02 18.74 -1.66
N THR A 39 -5.92 19.18 -1.07
CA THR A 39 -4.67 18.43 -0.81
C THR A 39 -4.89 17.05 -0.16
N SER A 40 -5.99 16.89 0.58
CA SER A 40 -6.44 15.63 1.19
C SER A 40 -6.73 14.50 0.18
N ASN A 41 -7.13 14.81 -1.06
CA ASN A 41 -7.43 13.78 -2.06
C ASN A 41 -6.17 13.09 -2.61
N GLY A 42 -5.05 13.81 -2.71
CA GLY A 42 -3.78 13.23 -3.16
C GLY A 42 -3.22 12.21 -2.17
N HIS A 43 -3.24 12.54 -0.87
CA HIS A 43 -2.90 11.60 0.20
C HIS A 43 -3.79 10.37 0.17
N TYR A 44 -5.12 10.55 0.13
CA TYR A 44 -6.07 9.44 0.12
C TYR A 44 -5.81 8.47 -1.03
N LEU A 45 -5.53 8.97 -2.22
CA LEU A 45 -5.28 8.14 -3.40
C LEU A 45 -3.94 7.40 -3.34
N ARG A 46 -2.87 8.04 -2.86
CA ARG A 46 -1.58 7.37 -2.65
C ARG A 46 -1.69 6.29 -1.57
N ALA A 47 -2.31 6.62 -0.44
CA ALA A 47 -2.57 5.67 0.63
C ALA A 47 -3.41 4.47 0.16
N LYS A 48 -4.50 4.70 -0.59
CA LYS A 48 -5.31 3.63 -1.20
C LYS A 48 -4.48 2.75 -2.14
N LEU A 49 -3.63 3.35 -2.97
CA LEU A 49 -2.79 2.62 -3.90
C LEU A 49 -1.73 1.77 -3.19
N GLU A 50 -1.04 2.34 -2.21
CA GLU A 50 -0.05 1.62 -1.40
C GLU A 50 -0.68 0.41 -0.70
N LEU A 51 -1.88 0.57 -0.13
CA LEU A 51 -2.63 -0.54 0.45
C LEU A 51 -2.95 -1.63 -0.59
N ILE A 52 -3.37 -1.27 -1.80
CA ILE A 52 -3.61 -2.24 -2.88
C ILE A 52 -2.33 -2.97 -3.27
N CYS A 53 -1.20 -2.25 -3.39
CA CYS A 53 0.10 -2.84 -3.71
C CYS A 53 0.57 -3.80 -2.61
N ALA A 54 0.47 -3.41 -1.34
CA ALA A 54 0.81 -4.25 -0.20
C ALA A 54 -0.06 -5.53 -0.15
N ARG A 55 -1.36 -5.42 -0.43
CA ARG A 55 -2.26 -6.60 -0.51
C ARG A 55 -1.83 -7.61 -1.59
N LYS A 56 -1.23 -7.17 -2.70
CA LYS A 56 -0.74 -8.09 -3.74
C LYS A 56 0.43 -8.95 -3.29
N VAL A 57 1.25 -8.45 -2.37
CA VAL A 57 2.43 -9.18 -1.86
C VAL A 57 2.16 -9.91 -0.55
N LEU A 58 0.97 -9.74 0.03
CA LEU A 58 0.57 -10.36 1.31
C LEU A 58 0.72 -11.89 1.30
N VAL A 59 0.44 -12.54 0.15
CA VAL A 59 0.63 -13.99 -0.02
C VAL A 59 2.06 -14.45 0.29
N ASN A 60 3.06 -13.61 0.01
CA ASN A 60 4.46 -13.93 0.28
C ASN A 60 4.77 -13.93 1.77
N TRP A 61 4.15 -13.01 2.53
CA TRP A 61 4.19 -13.01 3.98
C TRP A 61 3.51 -14.28 4.50
N GLU A 62 2.24 -14.50 4.15
CA GLU A 62 1.42 -15.61 4.65
C GLU A 62 1.96 -17.01 4.32
N SER A 63 2.74 -17.12 3.24
CA SER A 63 3.37 -18.39 2.83
C SER A 63 4.60 -18.78 3.67
N CYS A 64 5.16 -17.86 4.44
CA CYS A 64 6.30 -18.13 5.30
C CYS A 64 5.87 -18.86 6.58
N LYS A 65 6.70 -19.77 7.08
CA LYS A 65 6.39 -20.53 8.31
C LYS A 65 6.62 -19.72 9.59
N LEU A 66 7.37 -18.63 9.49
CA LEU A 66 7.77 -17.78 10.62
C LEU A 66 6.82 -16.60 10.84
N THR A 67 5.80 -16.46 9.99
CA THR A 67 4.85 -15.35 9.98
C THR A 67 3.49 -15.77 10.52
N ASP A 68 2.68 -14.77 10.84
CA ASP A 68 1.29 -14.88 11.26
C ASP A 68 0.40 -13.91 10.44
N ASN A 69 -0.82 -13.64 10.91
CA ASN A 69 -1.76 -12.73 10.23
C ASN A 69 -1.46 -11.23 10.45
N SER A 70 -0.37 -10.88 11.15
CA SER A 70 -0.06 -9.50 11.55
C SER A 70 -0.04 -8.51 10.38
N ALA A 71 0.47 -8.92 9.20
CA ALA A 71 0.48 -8.10 8.01
C ALA A 71 -0.94 -7.82 7.47
N SER A 72 -1.80 -8.83 7.42
CA SER A 72 -3.20 -8.66 6.99
C SER A 72 -3.95 -7.74 7.96
N ASP A 73 -3.81 -7.99 9.26
CA ASP A 73 -4.42 -7.17 10.31
C ASP A 73 -3.96 -5.70 10.20
N LEU A 74 -2.68 -5.46 9.96
CA LEU A 74 -2.15 -4.10 9.82
C LEU A 74 -2.80 -3.38 8.63
N LEU A 75 -2.94 -4.05 7.48
CA LEU A 75 -3.57 -3.45 6.30
C LEU A 75 -5.06 -3.16 6.53
N GLU A 76 -5.75 -4.00 7.30
CA GLU A 76 -7.14 -3.73 7.70
C GLU A 76 -7.25 -2.52 8.63
N ILE A 77 -6.40 -2.43 9.66
CA ILE A 77 -6.36 -1.29 10.58
C ILE A 77 -6.02 -0.01 9.82
N ALA A 78 -5.07 -0.06 8.88
CA ALA A 78 -4.71 1.06 8.04
C ALA A 78 -5.88 1.52 7.16
N GLU A 79 -6.63 0.59 6.58
CA GLU A 79 -7.83 0.91 5.79
C GLU A 79 -8.95 1.52 6.66
N ASN A 80 -9.16 1.01 7.88
CA ASN A 80 -10.12 1.57 8.83
C ASN A 80 -9.72 2.99 9.25
N TYR A 81 -8.43 3.23 9.53
CA TYR A 81 -7.91 4.56 9.84
C TYR A 81 -8.11 5.53 8.67
N LEU A 82 -7.81 5.11 7.44
CA LEU A 82 -8.01 5.91 6.23
C LEU A 82 -9.48 6.29 6.00
N GLN A 83 -10.41 5.50 6.54
CA GLN A 83 -11.85 5.76 6.53
C GLN A 83 -12.36 6.56 7.75
N ASN A 84 -11.45 7.06 8.60
CA ASN A 84 -11.75 7.74 9.87
C ASN A 84 -12.47 6.85 10.90
N GLN A 85 -12.24 5.55 10.87
CA GLN A 85 -12.83 4.56 11.79
C GLN A 85 -11.79 3.88 12.69
N GLY A 86 -10.49 4.17 12.50
CA GLY A 86 -9.38 3.57 13.26
C GLY A 86 -8.69 4.55 14.20
N ASP A 87 -7.92 4.00 15.15
CA ASP A 87 -7.11 4.77 16.09
C ASP A 87 -5.66 4.93 15.59
N VAL A 88 -5.14 6.16 15.70
CA VAL A 88 -3.77 6.48 15.24
C VAL A 88 -2.70 5.70 16.02
N LYS A 89 -2.86 5.57 17.34
CA LYS A 89 -1.85 4.89 18.17
C LYS A 89 -1.86 3.39 17.91
N GLU A 90 -3.02 2.82 17.68
CA GLU A 90 -3.15 1.43 17.27
C GLU A 90 -2.38 1.17 15.96
N LEU A 91 -2.59 2.01 14.94
CA LEU A 91 -1.90 1.88 13.66
C LEU A 91 -0.37 2.06 13.79
N GLU A 92 0.10 3.01 14.59
CA GLU A 92 1.53 3.22 14.89
C GLU A 92 2.16 2.01 15.60
N ASN A 93 1.49 1.50 16.63
CA ASN A 93 1.96 0.35 17.40
C ASN A 93 2.03 -0.90 16.53
N ARG A 94 0.98 -1.19 15.74
CA ARG A 94 0.95 -2.37 14.87
C ARG A 94 1.97 -2.27 13.74
N SER A 95 2.19 -1.07 13.20
CA SER A 95 3.25 -0.83 12.21
C SER A 95 4.64 -1.14 12.79
N SER A 96 4.91 -0.67 14.01
CA SER A 96 6.20 -0.88 14.69
C SER A 96 6.44 -2.36 15.02
N LEU A 97 5.41 -3.06 15.48
CA LEU A 97 5.48 -4.50 15.77
C LEU A 97 5.77 -5.32 14.50
N LEU A 98 5.04 -5.07 13.41
CA LEU A 98 5.25 -5.78 12.16
C LEU A 98 6.63 -5.50 11.57
N TYR A 99 7.13 -4.26 11.70
CA TYR A 99 8.47 -3.91 11.26
C TYR A 99 9.53 -4.75 11.98
N ALA A 100 9.46 -4.82 13.32
CA ALA A 100 10.38 -5.65 14.10
C ALA A 100 10.27 -7.15 13.75
N GLN A 101 9.06 -7.65 13.47
CA GLN A 101 8.86 -9.02 13.01
C GLN A 101 9.53 -9.27 11.65
N ALA A 102 9.37 -8.35 10.70
CA ALA A 102 10.01 -8.45 9.38
C ALA A 102 11.54 -8.42 9.47
N GLU A 103 12.11 -7.61 10.37
CA GLU A 103 13.56 -7.61 10.66
C GLU A 103 14.01 -8.96 11.22
N ASN A 104 13.27 -9.51 12.19
CA ASN A 104 13.59 -10.82 12.75
C ASN A 104 13.57 -11.92 11.68
N ILE A 105 12.55 -11.94 10.80
CA ILE A 105 12.47 -12.90 9.69
C ILE A 105 13.66 -12.78 8.75
N MET A 106 14.13 -11.56 8.49
CA MET A 106 15.29 -11.32 7.65
C MET A 106 16.58 -11.88 8.27
N ILE A 107 16.71 -11.86 9.59
CA ILE A 107 17.88 -12.40 10.31
C ILE A 107 17.91 -13.95 10.24
N GLU A 108 16.76 -14.61 10.13
CA GLU A 108 16.66 -16.07 10.10
C GLU A 108 17.22 -16.72 8.83
N GLY A 109 17.36 -15.97 7.72
CA GLY A 109 18.01 -16.49 6.51
C GLY A 109 17.54 -15.85 5.20
N GLU A 110 18.36 -15.99 4.16
CA GLU A 110 18.10 -15.42 2.82
C GLU A 110 16.82 -15.99 2.17
N GLU A 111 16.49 -17.24 2.47
CA GLU A 111 15.26 -17.89 1.99
C GLU A 111 13.98 -17.17 2.44
N ASN A 112 14.05 -16.37 3.52
CA ASN A 112 12.91 -15.66 4.08
C ASN A 112 12.83 -14.20 3.61
N PHE A 113 13.78 -13.71 2.81
CA PHE A 113 13.82 -12.30 2.40
C PHE A 113 12.56 -11.86 1.68
N VAL A 114 11.98 -12.72 0.82
CA VAL A 114 10.74 -12.41 0.09
C VAL A 114 9.58 -12.14 1.06
N ALA A 115 9.48 -12.91 2.14
CA ALA A 115 8.49 -12.69 3.19
C ALA A 115 8.79 -11.41 3.98
N ALA A 116 10.04 -11.20 4.41
CA ALA A 116 10.44 -9.98 5.12
C ALA A 116 10.13 -8.71 4.32
N TYR A 117 10.44 -8.69 3.01
CA TYR A 117 10.11 -7.56 2.13
C TYR A 117 8.60 -7.37 1.94
N ALA A 118 7.80 -8.43 1.93
CA ALA A 118 6.35 -8.30 1.95
C ALA A 118 5.84 -7.64 3.24
N GLY A 119 6.43 -8.00 4.40
CA GLY A 119 6.16 -7.34 5.68
C GLY A 119 6.51 -5.85 5.64
N PHE A 120 7.71 -5.50 5.16
CA PHE A 120 8.12 -4.10 5.00
C PHE A 120 7.22 -3.33 4.04
N ALA A 121 6.74 -3.95 2.96
CA ALA A 121 5.78 -3.30 2.05
C ALA A 121 4.46 -2.99 2.77
N CYS A 122 3.96 -3.90 3.62
CA CYS A 122 2.76 -3.66 4.43
C CYS A 122 2.97 -2.53 5.44
N VAL A 123 4.12 -2.49 6.12
CA VAL A 123 4.48 -1.38 7.02
C VAL A 123 4.56 -0.06 6.25
N SER A 124 5.21 -0.04 5.07
CA SER A 124 5.33 1.17 4.26
C SER A 124 3.97 1.71 3.84
N ALA A 125 3.01 0.85 3.47
CA ALA A 125 1.65 1.26 3.17
C ALA A 125 0.92 1.87 4.38
N ALA A 126 1.07 1.26 5.56
CA ALA A 126 0.52 1.80 6.82
C ALA A 126 1.14 3.17 7.17
N LEU A 127 2.45 3.36 6.97
CA LEU A 127 3.12 4.64 7.20
C LEU A 127 2.70 5.71 6.17
N CYS A 128 2.43 5.32 4.92
CA CYS A 128 1.84 6.25 3.93
C CYS A 128 0.46 6.72 4.39
N VAL A 129 -0.38 5.81 4.90
CA VAL A 129 -1.68 6.15 5.50
C VAL A 129 -1.52 7.14 6.66
N LEU A 130 -0.54 6.93 7.55
CA LEU A 130 -0.30 7.79 8.73
C LEU A 130 0.27 9.17 8.38
N TYR A 131 1.31 9.21 7.54
CA TYR A 131 2.24 10.34 7.51
C TYR A 131 2.43 10.98 6.14
N ASP A 132 1.89 10.40 5.05
CA ASP A 132 1.93 11.04 3.72
C ASP A 132 0.86 12.14 3.54
N ILE A 133 0.48 12.76 4.66
CA ILE A 133 -0.17 14.06 4.69
C ILE A 133 0.89 15.08 4.29
N SER A 134 0.71 15.66 3.10
CA SER A 134 1.64 16.60 2.47
C SER A 134 2.29 17.53 3.49
N PHE A 135 3.63 17.49 3.53
CA PHE A 135 4.48 18.49 4.18
C PHE A 135 3.91 19.88 3.89
N LYS A 136 3.41 20.57 4.92
CA LYS A 136 3.09 22.00 4.80
C LYS A 136 4.42 22.75 4.76
N GLY A 137 4.95 22.91 3.56
CA GLY A 137 5.95 23.93 3.24
C GLY A 137 5.25 25.25 2.96
#